data_AF-A0A7C6YLG4-F1
#
_entry.id   AF-A0A7C6YLG4-F1
#
_cell.length_a   1.000
_cell.length_b   1.000
_cell.length_c   1.000
_cell.angle_alpha   90.00
_cell.angle_beta   90.00
_cell.angle_gamma   90.00
#
_symmetry.space_group_name_H-M   'P 1'
#
loop_
_entity.id
_entity.type
_entity.pdbx_description
1 polymer ?
#
loop_
_entity_poly.entity_id
_entity_poly.type
_entity_poly.pdbx_seq_one_letter_code
_entity_poly.pdbx_strand_id
1 'polypeptide(L)' 'MPMQQTTISAISDKDIMQDMLSTEKYISDYYDMAIMESANEQVRNAFRHIQDEEQQHAKTIFDAMNQRGWYTPK' A
#
# COMPACT_ATOMS: atom_id res chain seq x y z
N MET A 1 -0.47 28.44 36.15
CA MET A 1 -0.92 27.93 34.84
C MET A 1 0.08 26.86 34.42
N PRO A 2 -0.25 25.56 34.42
CA PRO A 2 0.68 24.55 33.94
C PRO A 2 0.69 24.53 32.41
N MET A 3 1.88 24.59 31.82
CA MET A 3 2.11 24.43 30.39
C MET A 3 1.82 22.98 30.01
N GLN A 4 0.78 22.74 29.21
CA GLN A 4 0.57 21.43 28.58
C GLN A 4 1.70 21.19 27.57
N GLN A 5 2.54 20.20 27.85
CA GLN A 5 3.52 19.69 26.91
C GLN A 5 2.77 18.97 25.79
N THR A 6 2.73 19.56 24.60
CA THR A 6 2.26 18.90 23.38
C THR A 6 3.18 17.73 23.10
N THR A 7 2.77 16.51 23.47
CA THR A 7 3.41 15.28 23.00
C THR A 7 3.18 15.21 21.49
N ILE A 8 4.26 15.36 20.71
CA ILE A 8 4.24 14.98 19.30
C ILE A 8 4.05 13.46 19.29
N SER A 9 2.86 13.00 18.88
CA SER A 9 2.61 11.57 18.70
C SER A 9 3.56 11.05 17.61
N ALA A 10 4.51 10.21 18.01
CA ALA A 10 5.36 9.52 17.05
C ALA A 10 4.51 8.54 16.24
N ILE A 11 4.67 8.55 14.91
CA ILE A 11 4.04 7.58 14.02
C ILE A 11 4.66 6.21 14.31
N SER A 12 3.84 5.20 14.60
CA SER A 12 4.34 3.85 14.87
C SER A 12 4.68 3.10 13.59
N ASP A 13 5.55 2.08 13.68
CA ASP A 13 5.83 1.17 12.56
C ASP A 13 4.54 0.54 12.01
N LYS A 14 3.56 0.26 12.87
CA LYS A 14 2.25 -0.25 12.46
C LYS A 14 1.50 0.75 11.60
N ASP A 15 1.50 2.02 11.99
CA ASP A 15 0.82 3.09 11.23
C ASP A 15 1.50 3.31 9.88
N ILE A 16 2.84 3.29 9.84
CA ILE A 16 3.63 3.39 8.60
C ILE A 16 3.28 2.22 7.66
N MET A 17 3.33 0.98 8.15
CA MET A 17 3.03 -0.18 7.31
C MET A 17 1.57 -0.21 6.85
N GLN A 18 0.63 0.26 7.68
CA GLN A 18 -0.77 0.38 7.30
C GLN A 18 -0.96 1.42 6.18
N ASP A 19 -0.27 2.55 6.27
CA ASP A 19 -0.28 3.60 5.25
C ASP A 19 0.33 3.09 3.92
N MET A 20 1.49 2.42 4.01
CA MET A 20 2.12 1.77 2.85
C MET A 20 1.17 0.76 2.20
N LEU A 21 0.61 -0.19 2.95
CA LEU A 21 -0.31 -1.19 2.41
C LEU A 21 -1.56 -0.57 1.78
N SER A 22 -2.05 0.53 2.33
CA SER A 22 -3.22 1.24 1.77
C SER A 22 -2.86 1.96 0.48
N THR A 23 -1.66 2.53 0.41
CA THR A 23 -1.12 3.18 -0.79
C THR A 23 -0.92 2.18 -1.92
N GLU A 24 -0.32 1.01 -1.63
CA GLU A 24 -0.13 -0.04 -2.63
C GLU A 24 -1.46 -0.50 -3.24
N LYS A 25 -2.48 -0.71 -2.39
CA LYS A 25 -3.82 -1.09 -2.85
C LYS A 25 -4.46 -0.02 -3.71
N TYR A 26 -4.36 1.24 -3.28
CA TYR A 26 -4.93 2.37 -4.01
C TYR A 26 -4.31 2.53 -5.41
N ILE A 27 -2.98 2.43 -5.50
CA ILE A 27 -2.26 2.51 -6.77
C ILE A 27 -2.55 1.28 -7.64
N SER A 28 -2.63 0.09 -7.05
CA SER A 28 -2.97 -1.15 -7.76
C SER A 28 -4.35 -1.09 -8.41
N ASP A 29 -5.34 -0.48 -7.76
CA ASP A 29 -6.68 -0.28 -8.32
C ASP A 29 -6.64 0.63 -9.56
N TYR A 30 -5.78 1.66 -9.54
CA TYR A 30 -5.59 2.55 -10.69
C TYR A 30 -4.97 1.80 -11.88
N TYR A 31 -3.94 0.98 -11.64
CA TYR A 31 -3.31 0.20 -12.70
C TYR A 31 -4.23 -0.86 -13.29
N ASP A 32 -5.12 -1.47 -12.49
CA ASP A 32 -6.13 -2.40 -13.02
C ASP A 32 -7.04 -1.72 -14.06
N MET A 33 -7.56 -0.53 -13.73
CA MET A 33 -8.33 0.28 -14.67
C MET A 33 -7.50 0.65 -15.92
N ALA A 34 -6.26 1.11 -15.72
CA ALA A 34 -5.37 1.48 -16.81
C ALA A 34 -5.08 0.30 -17.75
N ILE A 35 -4.89 -0.91 -17.21
CA ILE A 35 -4.72 -2.14 -18.00
C ILE A 35 -5.99 -2.39 -18.81
N MET A 36 -7.18 -2.35 -18.19
CA MET A 36 -8.44 -2.63 -18.87
C MET A 36 -8.69 -1.66 -20.04
N GLU A 37 -8.44 -0.38 -19.84
CA GLU A 37 -8.74 0.69 -20.80
C GLU A 37 -7.62 1.01 -21.80
N SER A 38 -6.43 0.42 -21.64
CA SER A 38 -5.29 0.68 -22.54
C SER A 38 -5.54 0.19 -23.97
N ALA A 39 -5.64 1.11 -24.93
CA ALA A 39 -5.78 0.78 -26.35
C ALA A 39 -4.46 0.32 -27.02
N ASN A 40 -3.31 0.67 -26.44
CA ASN A 40 -1.99 0.30 -26.94
C ASN A 40 -1.43 -0.90 -26.15
N GLU A 41 -1.01 -1.96 -26.86
CA GLU A 41 -0.57 -3.21 -26.23
C GLU A 41 0.75 -3.06 -25.47
N GLN A 42 1.68 -2.23 -25.95
CA GLN A 42 2.94 -1.98 -25.26
C GLN A 42 2.71 -1.25 -23.93
N VAL A 43 1.83 -0.24 -23.92
CA VAL A 43 1.43 0.48 -22.71
C VAL A 43 0.68 -0.44 -21.75
N ARG A 44 -0.26 -1.25 -22.27
CA ARG A 44 -0.98 -2.26 -21.48
C ARG A 44 -0.02 -3.22 -20.78
N ASN A 45 1.00 -3.71 -21.48
CA ASN A 45 1.99 -4.63 -20.93
C ASN A 45 2.93 -3.96 -19.93
N ALA A 46 3.25 -2.67 -20.10
CA ALA A 46 3.96 -1.91 -19.09
C ALA A 46 3.15 -1.80 -17.79
N PHE A 47 1.85 -1.47 -17.87
CA PHE A 47 0.99 -1.43 -16.68
C PHE A 47 0.82 -2.80 -16.03
N ARG A 48 0.69 -3.90 -16.80
CA ARG A 48 0.67 -5.26 -16.24
C ARG A 48 1.92 -5.57 -15.44
N HIS A 49 3.09 -5.22 -15.96
CA HIS A 49 4.34 -5.46 -15.26
C HIS A 49 4.41 -4.68 -13.93
N ILE A 50 4.05 -3.39 -13.95
CA ILE A 50 4.00 -2.58 -12.73
C ILE A 50 2.97 -3.14 -11.75
N GLN A 51 1.79 -3.55 -12.23
CA GLN A 51 0.74 -4.14 -11.39
C GLN A 51 1.23 -5.41 -10.68
N ASP A 52 1.96 -6.28 -11.37
CA ASP A 52 2.54 -7.48 -10.75
C ASP A 52 3.54 -7.10 -9.63
N GLU A 53 4.33 -6.05 -9.84
CA GLU A 53 5.27 -5.53 -8.82
C GLU A 53 4.53 -4.97 -7.59
N GLU A 54 3.52 -4.11 -7.78
CA GLU A 54 2.79 -3.52 -6.66
C GLU A 54 1.97 -4.56 -5.87
N GLN A 55 1.42 -5.56 -6.54
CA GLN A 55 0.76 -6.67 -5.86
C GLN A 55 1.75 -7.49 -5.01
N GLN A 56 2.98 -7.67 -5.49
CA GLN A 56 4.04 -8.33 -4.73
C GLN A 56 4.54 -7.47 -3.55
N HIS A 57 4.62 -6.15 -3.70
CA HIS A 57 4.88 -5.20 -2.61
C HIS A 57 3.78 -5.28 -1.54
N ALA A 58 2.53 -5.17 -1.94
CA ALA A 58 1.36 -5.27 -1.06
C ALA A 58 1.36 -6.61 -0.30
N LYS A 59 1.65 -7.72 -0.98
CA LYS A 59 1.77 -9.05 -0.33
C LYS A 59 2.88 -9.06 0.71
N THR A 60 4.04 -8.50 0.39
CA THR A 60 5.20 -8.46 1.30
C THR A 60 4.87 -7.68 2.57
N ILE A 61 4.22 -6.52 2.43
CA ILE A 61 3.79 -5.69 3.56
C ILE A 61 2.71 -6.42 4.37
N PHE A 62 1.71 -7.01 3.70
CA PHE A 62 0.66 -7.78 4.35
C PHE A 62 1.22 -8.94 5.18
N ASP A 63 2.11 -9.76 4.61
CA ASP A 63 2.73 -10.90 5.30
C ASP A 63 3.49 -10.41 6.54
N ALA A 64 4.25 -9.32 6.39
CA ALA A 64 5.01 -8.71 7.48
C ALA A 64 4.10 -8.16 8.60
N MET A 65 2.96 -7.54 8.26
CA MET A 65 1.98 -7.07 9.25
C MET A 65 1.25 -8.25 9.91
N ASN A 66 0.88 -9.26 9.15
CA ASN A 66 0.18 -10.45 9.63
C ASN A 66 1.04 -11.23 10.64
N GLN A 67 2.33 -11.42 10.33
CA GLN A 67 3.29 -12.06 11.26
C GLN A 67 3.43 -11.32 12.60
N ARG A 68 3.24 -9.99 12.60
CA ARG A 68 3.28 -9.15 13.81
C ARG A 68 1.93 -9.04 14.52
N GLY A 69 0.88 -9.69 14.01
CA GLY A 69 -0.49 -9.56 14.52
C GLY A 69 -1.10 -8.17 14.30
N TRP A 70 -0.56 -7.39 13.36
CA TRP A 70 -1.00 -6.03 13.08
C TRP A 70 -2.11 -5.95 12.04
N TYR A 71 -2.37 -7.05 11.33
CA TYR A 71 -3.39 -7.13 10.31
C TYR A 71 -4.25 -8.38 10.53
N THR A 72 -5.56 -8.24 10.34
CA THR A 72 -6.51 -9.36 10.34
C THR A 72 -6.91 -9.63 8.90
N PRO A 73 -6.50 -10.77 8.31
CA PRO A 73 -6.93 -11.17 6.98
C PRO A 73 -8.46 -11.26 6.91
N LYS A 74 -9.04 -10.88 5.78
CA LYS A 74 -10.47 -11.07 5.49
C LYS A 74 -10.69 -12.34 4.69
#